data_AF-A0A3B9JG66-F1
#
_entry.id   AF-A0A3B9JG66-F1
#
_cell.length_a   1.000
_cell.length_b   1.000
_cell.length_c   1.000
_cell.angle_alpha   90.00
_cell.angle_beta   90.00
_cell.angle_gamma   90.00
#
_symmetry.space_group_name_H-M   'P 1'
#
loop_
_entity.id
_entity.type
_entity.pdbx_description
1 polymer ?
#
loop_
_entity_poly.entity_id
_entity_poly.type
_entity_poly.pdbx_seq_one_letter_code
_entity_poly.pdbx_strand_id
1 'polypeptide(L)'
;MNFLVETALLGHGLLSVDNDLILSLWPDEVLLAWVENGKVKIGHISEFIPSRKNSKDWERLDGLAVKSKKYDNKNAFLTASGTMAVAKDVNCPVVVTAGIGGIGDI
;
A
#
# COMPACT_ATOMS: atom_id res chain seq x y z
N MET A 1 -0.37 -11.77 12.25
CA MET A 1 -0.41 -10.42 11.67
C MET A 1 -1.67 -9.76 12.16
N ASN A 2 -1.55 -8.62 12.85
CA ASN A 2 -2.69 -8.00 13.54
C ASN A 2 -3.38 -6.93 12.68
N PHE A 3 -2.59 -6.22 11.87
CA PHE A 3 -3.08 -5.22 10.93
C PHE A 3 -2.16 -5.07 9.73
N LEU A 4 -2.68 -4.45 8.66
CA LEU A 4 -1.92 -4.02 7.48
C LEU A 4 -2.10 -2.53 7.24
N VAL A 5 -1.05 -1.85 6.79
CA VAL A 5 -1.10 -0.43 6.41
C VAL A 5 -1.12 -0.29 4.89
N GLU A 6 -1.94 0.64 4.40
CA GLU A 6 -2.01 0.94 2.96
C GLU A 6 -0.81 1.75 2.46
N THR A 7 -0.46 1.58 1.18
CA THR A 7 0.75 2.18 0.60
C THR A 7 0.48 3.36 -0.31
N ALA A 8 -0.78 3.64 -0.67
CA ALA A 8 -1.11 4.78 -1.54
C ALA A 8 -0.80 6.14 -0.88
N LEU A 9 -0.99 6.29 0.43
CA LEU A 9 -0.58 7.48 1.17
C LEU A 9 0.93 7.65 1.13
N LEU A 10 1.71 6.60 1.39
CA LEU A 10 3.18 6.68 1.37
C LEU A 10 3.72 6.95 -0.05
N GLY A 11 3.12 6.33 -1.05
CA GLY A 11 3.55 6.39 -2.44
C GLY A 11 3.12 7.64 -3.19
N HIS A 12 1.92 8.16 -2.93
CA HIS A 12 1.36 9.31 -3.65
C HIS A 12 0.88 10.45 -2.74
N GLY A 13 0.46 10.17 -1.51
CA GLY A 13 -0.04 11.19 -0.58
C GLY A 13 1.04 11.94 0.19
N LEU A 14 2.24 11.37 0.30
CA LEU A 14 3.37 11.91 1.08
C LEU A 14 4.66 12.01 0.26
N LEU A 15 4.57 12.33 -1.04
CA LEU A 15 5.73 12.40 -1.94
C LEU A 15 6.85 13.34 -1.45
N SER A 16 6.50 14.41 -0.73
CA SER A 16 7.45 15.38 -0.17
C SER A 16 8.15 14.89 1.11
N VAL A 17 7.70 13.79 1.71
CA VAL A 17 8.28 13.24 2.93
C VAL A 17 9.47 12.35 2.57
N ASP A 18 10.61 12.65 3.17
CA ASP A 18 11.86 11.93 2.93
C ASP A 18 11.79 10.45 3.37
N ASN A 19 12.49 9.58 2.64
CA ASN A 19 12.52 8.14 2.92
C ASN A 19 13.21 7.81 4.24
N ASP A 20 14.29 8.52 4.58
CA ASP A 20 15.03 8.26 5.82
C ASP A 20 14.24 8.75 7.03
N LEU A 21 13.48 9.84 6.87
CA LEU A 21 12.52 10.27 7.89
C LEU A 21 11.43 9.23 8.11
N ILE A 22 10.82 8.69 7.04
CA ILE A 22 9.81 7.62 7.16
C ILE A 22 10.43 6.40 7.86
N LEU A 23 11.60 5.94 7.42
CA LEU A 23 12.31 4.81 8.06
C LEU A 23 12.57 5.04 9.54
N SER A 24 12.95 6.26 9.95
CA SER A 24 13.29 6.56 11.34
C SER A 24 12.08 6.62 12.28
N LEU A 25 10.87 6.90 11.75
CA LEU A 25 9.65 7.09 12.53
C LEU A 25 8.69 5.90 12.45
N TRP A 26 8.83 5.06 11.42
CA TRP A 26 7.91 3.96 11.18
C TRP A 26 8.18 2.81 12.16
N PRO A 27 7.15 2.22 12.81
CA PRO A 27 7.37 1.13 13.74
C PRO A 27 7.81 -0.16 13.02
N ASP A 28 8.83 -0.83 13.55
CA ASP A 28 9.46 -2.00 12.90
C ASP A 28 8.48 -3.15 12.68
N GLU A 29 7.54 -3.40 13.59
CA GLU A 29 6.57 -4.50 13.51
C GLU A 29 5.43 -4.28 12.51
N VAL A 30 5.33 -3.08 11.91
CA VAL A 30 4.22 -2.70 11.04
C VAL A 30 4.43 -3.19 9.61
N LEU A 31 3.47 -3.97 9.14
CA LEU A 31 3.44 -4.52 7.79
C LEU A 31 2.63 -3.66 6.82
N LEU A 32 3.17 -3.52 5.62
CA LEU A 32 2.61 -2.81 4.48
C LEU A 32 2.21 -3.80 3.39
N ALA A 33 1.25 -3.42 2.54
CA ALA A 33 0.89 -4.19 1.36
C ALA A 33 0.99 -3.35 0.08
N TRP A 34 1.63 -3.90 -0.95
CA TRP A 34 1.77 -3.29 -2.28
C TRP A 34 1.77 -4.37 -3.37
N VAL A 35 1.72 -3.97 -4.64
CA VAL A 35 1.96 -4.87 -5.77
C VAL A 35 3.28 -4.51 -6.42
N GLU A 36 4.12 -5.51 -6.64
CA GLU A 36 5.36 -5.36 -7.40
C GLU A 36 5.54 -6.56 -8.34
N ASN A 37 5.84 -6.28 -9.60
CA ASN A 37 5.96 -7.26 -10.69
C ASN A 37 4.76 -8.22 -10.75
N GLY A 38 3.56 -7.65 -10.60
CA GLY A 38 2.28 -8.35 -10.58
C GLY A 38 2.06 -9.32 -9.43
N LYS A 39 2.83 -9.19 -8.35
CA LYS A 39 2.64 -9.98 -7.13
C LYS A 39 2.32 -9.06 -5.97
N VAL A 40 1.34 -9.46 -5.16
CA VAL A 40 1.10 -8.83 -3.87
C VAL A 40 2.30 -9.13 -2.96
N LYS A 41 2.91 -8.08 -2.43
CA LYS A 41 3.93 -8.13 -1.40
C LYS A 41 3.36 -7.65 -0.09
N ILE A 42 3.73 -8.33 0.99
CA ILE A 42 3.50 -7.91 2.37
C ILE A 42 4.87 -7.91 3.04
N GLY A 43 5.27 -6.78 3.60
CA GLY A 43 6.59 -6.62 4.17
C GLY A 43 6.73 -5.38 5.01
N HIS A 44 7.89 -5.23 5.63
CA HIS A 44 8.23 -4.09 6.48
C HIS A 44 8.53 -2.84 5.65
N ILE A 45 8.58 -1.68 6.32
CA ILE A 45 8.91 -0.40 5.68
C ILE A 45 10.27 -0.44 4.97
N SER A 46 11.26 -1.13 5.54
CA SER A 46 12.59 -1.29 4.96
C SER A 46 12.58 -2.03 3.62
N GLU A 47 11.64 -2.94 3.43
CA GLU A 47 11.43 -3.68 2.18
C GLU A 47 10.63 -2.86 1.15
N PHE A 48 9.76 -1.96 1.61
CA PHE A 48 8.94 -1.09 0.77
C PHE A 48 9.67 0.15 0.25
N ILE A 49 10.60 0.73 1.03
CA ILE A 49 11.30 1.97 0.66
C ILE A 49 12.06 1.87 -0.67
N PRO A 50 12.76 0.77 -1.01
CA PRO A 50 13.35 0.61 -2.34
C PRO A 50 12.33 0.71 -3.48
N SER A 51 11.13 0.15 -3.27
CA SER A 51 10.02 0.25 -4.21
C SER A 51 9.54 1.70 -4.35
N ARG A 52 9.32 2.41 -3.23
CA ARG A 52 8.94 3.83 -3.21
C ARG A 52 9.96 4.74 -3.90
N LYS A 53 11.26 4.46 -3.78
CA LYS A 53 12.32 5.22 -4.49
C LYS A 53 12.20 5.12 -6.01
N ASN A 54 11.71 3.99 -6.51
CA ASN A 54 11.59 3.69 -7.94
C ASN A 54 10.14 3.78 -8.45
N SER A 55 9.27 4.49 -7.72
CA SER A 55 7.82 4.40 -7.92
C SER A 55 7.21 5.50 -8.78
N LYS A 56 8.02 6.21 -9.58
CA LYS A 56 7.56 7.38 -10.34
C LYS A 56 6.34 7.07 -11.23
N ASP A 57 6.30 5.86 -11.77
CA ASP A 57 5.24 5.39 -12.68
C ASP A 57 4.35 4.30 -12.05
N TRP A 58 4.41 4.11 -10.73
CA TRP A 58 3.54 3.16 -10.06
C TRP A 58 2.12 3.71 -9.99
N GLU A 59 1.12 2.87 -10.24
CA GLU A 59 -0.28 3.27 -10.16
C GLU A 59 -0.87 3.08 -8.76
N ARG A 60 -2.15 3.42 -8.59
CA ARG A 60 -2.94 3.05 -7.41
C ARG A 60 -3.90 1.93 -7.78
N LEU A 61 -3.95 0.88 -6.97
CA LEU A 61 -4.94 -0.19 -7.10
C LEU A 61 -5.93 -0.15 -5.95
N ASP A 62 -7.21 -0.18 -6.31
CA ASP A 62 -8.33 -0.29 -5.39
C ASP A 62 -8.75 -1.74 -5.12
N GLY A 63 -9.71 -1.91 -4.23
CA GLY A 63 -10.22 -3.23 -3.85
C GLY A 63 -10.87 -4.01 -4.98
N LEU A 64 -11.42 -3.36 -6.01
CA LEU A 64 -12.02 -4.05 -7.16
C LEU A 64 -10.92 -4.59 -8.09
N ALA A 65 -9.90 -3.77 -8.36
CA ALA A 65 -8.75 -4.18 -9.15
C ALA A 65 -7.98 -5.32 -8.50
N VAL A 66 -7.79 -5.27 -7.17
CA VAL A 66 -7.16 -6.37 -6.41
C VAL A 66 -8.00 -7.65 -6.49
N LYS A 67 -9.31 -7.58 -6.18
CA LYS A 67 -10.21 -8.77 -6.23
C LYS A 67 -10.28 -9.40 -7.61
N SER A 68 -10.24 -8.58 -8.66
CA SER A 68 -10.25 -9.05 -10.05
C SER A 68 -8.87 -9.45 -10.58
N LYS A 69 -7.83 -9.41 -9.73
CA LYS A 69 -6.44 -9.71 -10.07
C LYS A 69 -5.92 -8.93 -11.29
N LYS A 70 -6.36 -7.69 -11.47
CA LYS A 70 -6.03 -6.82 -12.61
C LYS A 70 -4.68 -6.11 -12.45
N TYR A 71 -3.65 -6.88 -12.12
CA TYR A 71 -2.34 -6.34 -11.81
C TYR A 71 -1.16 -7.18 -12.35
N ASP A 72 -1.40 -8.07 -13.31
CA ASP A 72 -0.32 -8.80 -13.99
C ASP A 72 0.74 -7.84 -14.59
N ASN A 73 2.01 -8.11 -14.30
CA ASN A 73 3.16 -7.28 -14.70
C ASN A 73 3.09 -5.80 -14.26
N LYS A 74 2.32 -5.50 -13.22
CA LYS A 74 2.18 -4.13 -12.72
C LYS A 74 2.94 -3.89 -11.44
N ASN A 75 3.26 -2.62 -11.22
CA ASN A 75 3.71 -2.10 -9.94
C ASN A 75 2.70 -1.07 -9.45
N ALA A 76 2.26 -1.20 -8.21
CA ALA A 76 1.21 -0.33 -7.70
C ALA A 76 1.20 -0.24 -6.18
N PHE A 77 0.81 0.94 -5.71
CA PHE A 77 0.43 1.16 -4.34
C PHE A 77 -1.03 0.77 -4.13
N LEU A 78 -1.33 0.18 -2.98
CA LEU A 78 -2.69 -0.18 -2.62
C LEU A 78 -3.36 0.99 -1.90
N THR A 79 -4.56 1.34 -2.33
CA THR A 79 -5.44 2.21 -1.55
C THR A 79 -5.93 1.50 -0.29
N ALA A 80 -6.61 2.21 0.60
CA ALA A 80 -7.29 1.60 1.74
C ALA A 80 -8.18 0.41 1.33
N SER A 81 -8.97 0.54 0.25
CA SER A 81 -9.83 -0.56 -0.23
C SER A 81 -9.03 -1.68 -0.90
N GLY A 82 -7.93 -1.37 -1.60
CA GLY A 82 -7.00 -2.36 -2.14
C GLY A 82 -6.34 -3.19 -1.04
N THR A 83 -5.92 -2.53 0.04
CA THR A 83 -5.31 -3.14 1.21
C THR A 83 -6.30 -4.01 1.97
N MET A 84 -7.57 -3.58 2.09
CA MET A 84 -8.65 -4.42 2.65
C MET A 84 -8.89 -5.69 1.85
N ALA A 85 -8.80 -5.63 0.52
CA ALA A 85 -8.91 -6.83 -0.32
C ALA A 85 -7.77 -7.81 -0.06
N VAL A 86 -6.52 -7.33 0.01
CA VAL A 86 -5.37 -8.16 0.37
C VAL A 86 -5.51 -8.71 1.80
N ALA A 87 -5.89 -7.87 2.77
CA ALA A 87 -6.08 -8.26 4.16
C ALA A 87 -7.07 -9.41 4.30
N LYS A 88 -8.17 -9.39 3.53
CA LYS A 88 -9.14 -10.48 3.47
C LYS A 88 -8.51 -11.78 2.99
N ASP A 89 -7.70 -11.75 1.94
CA ASP A 89 -7.08 -12.95 1.35
C ASP A 89 -6.07 -13.62 2.30
N VAL A 90 -5.42 -12.83 3.16
CA VAL A 90 -4.45 -13.30 4.16
C VAL A 90 -5.03 -13.42 5.58
N ASN A 91 -6.36 -13.32 5.71
CA ASN A 91 -7.09 -13.44 6.96
C ASN A 91 -6.63 -12.45 8.07
N CYS A 92 -6.27 -11.23 7.67
CA CYS A 92 -5.89 -10.12 8.54
C CYS A 92 -7.13 -9.30 8.93
N PRO A 93 -7.41 -9.10 10.24
CA PRO A 93 -8.67 -8.52 10.69
C PRO A 93 -8.74 -6.99 10.57
N VAL A 94 -7.60 -6.29 10.52
CA VAL A 94 -7.56 -4.83 10.59
C VAL A 94 -6.71 -4.25 9.45
N VAL A 95 -7.18 -3.12 8.92
CA VAL A 95 -6.40 -2.26 8.01
C VAL A 95 -6.33 -0.86 8.59
N VAL A 96 -5.15 -0.26 8.54
CA VAL A 96 -4.86 1.08 9.06
C VAL A 96 -4.59 2.03 7.89
N THR A 97 -5.21 3.21 7.94
CA THR A 97 -5.02 4.30 6.99
C THR A 97 -5.19 5.64 7.71
N ALA A 98 -4.58 6.71 7.19
CA ALA A 98 -4.84 8.07 7.67
C ALA A 98 -6.22 8.58 7.25
N GLY A 99 -6.76 8.08 6.14
CA GLY A 99 -8.05 8.49 5.61
C GLY A 99 -8.62 7.50 4.60
N ILE A 100 -9.94 7.41 4.54
CA ILE A 100 -10.67 6.62 3.54
C ILE A 100 -11.29 7.57 2.52
N GLY A 101 -11.30 7.17 1.25
CA GLY A 101 -11.99 7.90 0.19
C GLY A 101 -13.50 7.92 0.43
N GLY A 102 -14.17 8.97 -0.02
CA GLY A 102 -15.62 9.15 0.15
C GLY A 102 -16.28 9.57 -1.15
N ILE A 103 -17.46 10.16 -1.02
CA ILE A 103 -18.14 10.79 -2.16
C ILE A 103 -17.39 12.09 -2.50
N GLY A 104 -16.91 12.19 -3.75
CA GLY A 104 -16.32 13.41 -4.31
C GLY A 104 -17.26 14.05 -5.33
N ASP A 105 -17.02 15.34 -5.61
CA ASP A 105 -17.73 16.19 -6.58
C ASP A 105 -19.24 15.91 -6.72
N ILE A 106 -20.01 16.60 -5.86
CA ILE A 106 -21.49 16.62 -5.85
C ILE A 106 -21.98 17.85 -6.62
#